data_AF-A0AAJ0U3Y3-F1
#
_entry.id   AF-A0AAJ0U3Y3-F1
#
_cell.length_a   1.000
_cell.length_b   1.000
_cell.length_c   1.000
_cell.angle_alpha   90.00
_cell.angle_beta   90.00
_cell.angle_gamma   90.00
#
_symmetry.space_group_name_H-M   'P 1'
#
loop_
_entity.id
_entity.type
_entity.pdbx_description
1 polymer ?
#
loop_
_entity_poly.entity_id
_entity_poly.type
_entity_poly.pdbx_seq_one_letter_code
_entity_poly.pdbx_strand_id
1 'polypeptide(L)'
;MSEQRHDVHQLALTALAPLHIGTGQDLEPTGYVIDGEDLYRFSPEAALRALPAAARDELTRILSAAPTVQLIKQVQAFFHRHSEALIAEAEQAMPVLPRIAEEYRQRVGKTAQQEQDREIINQLQIARTYTDARTGRPILPGSSLKGAIRTALLDVENAGQPPQRGERNRDLQQRLFHYRQFDLDPMRLVQIGDARDESPTETYATEVRYAVNRKREAVFKEGRELTAQAERLRQVLECVPPLRPQAFTGLFGVQDVSAIASRKLPDPSLRWTFEDIAHACNRFYQPILKREIKELGNRGYVARDWSATILQLLLAKQPQMEDGRAFLLRVGRHSGAESVTLNGVRSIRINMGKDPETKRTRYQNMSSAKTVWLAAGDIQQRTEMLPFGWVLVEAAPIGDALPSWPQGLLDAVASLDGEQAHTWSQRVTERRNALREAAAARRAREQQCAEEAARKEQEAAEKAARRANLSDEARELEDLRDRFAQDQAAGRNEKGGELANQLVALLAEAEQNWSGPVCGELADLAEAIYAFIGWPAKKKKQARKEQIAAIRAKA
;
A
#
# COMPACT_ATOMS: atom_id res chain seq x y z
N MET A 1 -31.48 -28.16 -31.85
CA MET A 1 -31.90 -27.74 -30.51
C MET A 1 -30.70 -27.92 -29.60
N SER A 2 -30.07 -26.82 -29.21
CA SER A 2 -28.84 -26.83 -28.43
C SER A 2 -29.09 -27.52 -27.09
N GLU A 3 -28.41 -28.65 -26.84
CA GLU A 3 -28.33 -29.33 -25.54
C GLU A 3 -27.60 -28.42 -24.53
N GLN A 4 -28.21 -27.31 -24.09
CA GLN A 4 -27.66 -26.53 -22.99
C GLN A 4 -27.84 -27.32 -21.70
N ARG A 5 -26.83 -28.13 -21.35
CA ARG A 5 -26.76 -28.89 -20.09
C ARG A 5 -26.47 -28.00 -18.87
N HIS A 6 -26.31 -26.69 -19.08
CA HIS A 6 -25.97 -25.69 -18.08
C HIS A 6 -26.70 -24.38 -18.42
N ASP A 7 -27.44 -23.84 -17.46
CA ASP A 7 -27.97 -22.48 -17.48
C ASP A 7 -26.89 -21.54 -16.95
N VAL A 8 -26.37 -20.64 -17.79
CA VAL A 8 -25.20 -19.81 -17.46
C VAL A 8 -25.52 -18.34 -17.69
N HIS A 9 -25.31 -17.56 -16.64
CA HIS A 9 -25.53 -16.12 -16.59
C HIS A 9 -24.21 -15.38 -16.41
N GLN A 10 -24.09 -14.25 -17.09
CA GLN A 10 -23.09 -13.24 -16.76
C GLN A 10 -23.59 -12.41 -15.58
N LEU A 11 -22.68 -12.09 -14.66
CA LEU A 11 -22.95 -11.27 -13.49
C LEU A 11 -22.24 -9.94 -13.64
N ALA A 12 -22.93 -8.86 -13.27
CA ALA A 12 -22.35 -7.59 -12.93
C ALA A 12 -22.69 -7.24 -11.48
N LEU A 13 -21.69 -6.93 -10.67
CA LEU A 13 -21.85 -6.66 -9.24
C LEU A 13 -21.44 -5.23 -8.92
N THR A 14 -22.23 -4.61 -8.06
CA THR A 14 -21.99 -3.27 -7.51
C THR A 14 -21.86 -3.38 -6.01
N ALA A 15 -20.71 -3.03 -5.45
CA ALA A 15 -20.58 -2.83 -4.01
C ALA A 15 -21.46 -1.64 -3.61
N LEU A 16 -22.54 -1.85 -2.86
CA LEU A 16 -23.43 -0.79 -2.41
C LEU A 16 -22.88 -0.06 -1.19
N ALA A 17 -22.01 -0.71 -0.43
CA ALA A 17 -21.35 -0.14 0.74
C ALA A 17 -19.89 -0.64 0.78
N PRO A 18 -18.97 -0.02 1.54
CA PRO A 18 -17.58 -0.46 1.62
C PRO A 18 -17.49 -1.95 1.89
N LEU A 19 -16.65 -2.65 1.13
CA LEU A 19 -16.59 -4.11 1.14
C LEU A 19 -15.16 -4.59 1.37
N HIS A 20 -14.99 -5.45 2.37
CA HIS A 20 -13.69 -6.04 2.72
C HIS A 20 -13.80 -7.58 2.75
N ILE A 21 -13.10 -8.24 1.83
CA ILE A 21 -12.94 -9.70 1.82
C ILE A 21 -11.58 -10.00 2.46
N GLY A 22 -11.57 -10.38 3.73
CA GLY A 22 -10.32 -10.54 4.47
C GLY A 22 -9.48 -11.72 3.99
N THR A 23 -8.18 -11.49 3.81
CA THR A 23 -7.20 -12.54 3.44
C THR A 23 -6.52 -13.16 4.66
N GLY A 24 -6.68 -12.55 5.83
CA GLY A 24 -5.89 -12.87 7.03
C GLY A 24 -4.50 -12.22 7.05
N GLN A 25 -4.16 -11.44 6.03
CA GLN A 25 -2.92 -10.66 5.97
C GLN A 25 -3.21 -9.17 6.24
N ASP A 26 -2.22 -8.47 6.76
CA ASP A 26 -2.28 -7.03 7.02
C ASP A 26 -1.19 -6.31 6.21
N LEU A 27 -1.47 -5.06 5.80
CA LEU A 27 -0.42 -4.11 5.44
C LEU A 27 0.21 -3.60 6.73
N GLU A 28 1.53 -3.71 6.78
CA GLU A 28 2.33 -3.19 7.87
C GLU A 28 3.12 -1.97 7.38
N PRO A 29 3.43 -1.00 8.27
CA PRO A 29 4.24 0.20 7.96
C PRO A 29 5.73 -0.12 7.66
N THR A 30 5.99 -1.30 7.12
CA THR A 30 7.23 -1.83 6.55
C THR A 30 7.06 -2.18 5.06
N GLY A 31 5.82 -2.23 4.56
CA GLY A 31 5.46 -2.43 3.16
C GLY A 31 4.57 -1.31 2.59
N TYR A 32 4.41 -0.22 3.33
CA TYR A 32 3.78 1.00 2.84
C TYR A 32 4.31 2.25 3.53
N VAL A 33 4.12 3.40 2.88
CA VAL A 33 4.23 4.74 3.47
C VAL A 33 2.99 5.56 3.13
N ILE A 34 2.63 6.52 3.99
CA ILE A 34 1.57 7.49 3.68
C ILE A 34 2.21 8.86 3.48
N ASP A 35 1.88 9.51 2.35
CA ASP A 35 2.29 10.88 2.01
C ASP A 35 1.05 11.68 1.61
N GLY A 36 0.79 12.79 2.32
CA GLY A 36 -0.48 13.51 2.23
C GLY A 36 -1.67 12.63 2.61
N GLU A 37 -2.59 12.45 1.67
CA GLU A 37 -3.81 11.63 1.81
C GLU A 37 -3.73 10.31 1.04
N ASP A 38 -2.53 9.91 0.60
CA ASP A 38 -2.32 8.76 -0.25
C ASP A 38 -1.37 7.75 0.42
N LEU A 39 -1.75 6.48 0.44
CA LEU A 39 -0.90 5.37 0.85
C LEU A 39 -0.23 4.77 -0.38
N TYR A 40 1.09 4.62 -0.29
CA TYR A 40 1.94 4.03 -1.32
C TYR A 40 2.48 2.71 -0.81
N ARG A 41 2.11 1.62 -1.47
CA ARG A 41 2.54 0.26 -1.15
C ARG A 41 3.76 -0.11 -2.00
N PHE A 42 4.73 -0.76 -1.38
CA PHE A 42 5.92 -1.25 -2.04
C PHE A 42 6.24 -2.68 -1.57
N SER A 43 6.81 -3.47 -2.46
CA SER A 43 7.37 -4.78 -2.16
C SER A 43 8.78 -4.66 -1.55
N PRO A 44 9.31 -5.70 -0.91
CA PRO A 44 10.72 -5.76 -0.53
C PRO A 44 11.66 -5.50 -1.71
N GLU A 45 11.33 -6.01 -2.89
CA GLU A 45 12.08 -5.79 -4.13
C GLU A 45 12.07 -4.33 -4.56
N ALA A 46 10.91 -3.66 -4.47
CA ALA A 46 10.79 -2.22 -4.72
C ALA A 46 11.60 -1.40 -3.70
N ALA A 47 11.58 -1.78 -2.42
CA ALA A 47 12.41 -1.14 -1.41
C ALA A 47 13.91 -1.29 -1.72
N LEU A 48 14.37 -2.47 -2.15
CA LEU A 48 15.77 -2.70 -2.52
C LEU A 48 16.21 -1.88 -3.74
N ARG A 49 15.32 -1.68 -4.73
CA ARG A 49 15.57 -0.77 -5.88
C ARG A 49 15.58 0.70 -5.48
N ALA A 50 14.72 1.08 -4.55
CA ALA A 50 14.59 2.46 -4.07
C ALA A 50 15.80 2.89 -3.23
N LEU A 51 16.26 2.02 -2.33
CA LEU A 51 17.23 2.36 -1.29
C LEU A 51 18.69 2.33 -1.81
N PRO A 52 19.51 3.37 -1.52
CA PRO A 52 20.95 3.34 -1.81
C PRO A 52 21.67 2.29 -0.95
N ALA A 53 22.91 1.93 -1.33
CA ALA A 53 23.70 0.91 -0.63
C ALA A 53 23.85 1.22 0.87
N ALA A 54 24.22 2.46 1.22
CA ALA A 54 24.36 2.88 2.61
C ALA A 54 23.06 2.74 3.44
N ALA A 55 21.89 2.99 2.84
CA ALA A 55 20.60 2.81 3.51
C ALA A 55 20.25 1.32 3.66
N ARG A 56 20.63 0.47 2.69
CA ARG A 56 20.50 -0.99 2.80
C ARG A 56 21.38 -1.55 3.92
N ASP A 57 22.59 -1.02 4.09
CA ASP A 57 23.49 -1.39 5.18
C ASP A 57 22.94 -0.94 6.54
N GLU A 58 22.35 0.26 6.62
CA GLU A 58 21.62 0.71 7.81
C GLU A 58 20.45 -0.21 8.14
N LEU A 59 19.60 -0.53 7.16
CA LEU A 59 18.46 -1.42 7.36
C LEU A 59 18.92 -2.80 7.85
N THR A 60 19.99 -3.36 7.27
CA THR A 60 20.57 -4.64 7.69
C THR A 60 21.03 -4.59 9.14
N ARG A 61 21.70 -3.50 9.55
CA ARG A 61 22.10 -3.30 10.96
C ARG A 61 20.91 -3.21 11.90
N ILE A 62 19.85 -2.51 11.51
CA ILE A 62 18.60 -2.43 12.29
C ILE A 62 18.03 -3.84 12.45
N LEU A 63 17.83 -4.57 11.35
CA LEU A 63 17.21 -5.90 11.34
C LEU A 63 18.04 -6.98 12.07
N SER A 64 19.35 -6.76 12.25
CA SER A 64 20.23 -7.67 12.99
C SER A 64 20.07 -7.56 14.52
N ALA A 65 19.32 -6.57 15.02
CA ALA A 65 19.05 -6.41 16.44
C ALA A 65 18.01 -7.42 16.96
N ALA A 66 17.94 -7.59 18.28
CA ALA A 66 16.96 -8.48 18.90
C ALA A 66 15.51 -8.06 18.55
N PRO A 67 14.58 -9.02 18.33
CA PRO A 67 13.21 -8.76 17.91
C PRO A 67 12.40 -8.15 19.06
N THR A 68 12.49 -6.82 19.18
CA THR A 68 11.88 -6.03 20.26
C THR A 68 10.91 -4.99 19.71
N VAL A 69 10.09 -4.40 20.58
CA VAL A 69 9.23 -3.25 20.22
C VAL A 69 10.07 -2.09 19.65
N GLN A 70 11.29 -1.91 20.18
CA GLN A 70 12.23 -0.91 19.70
C GLN A 70 12.69 -1.19 18.26
N LEU A 71 12.93 -2.46 17.90
CA LEU A 71 13.24 -2.85 16.53
C LEU A 71 12.11 -2.42 15.58
N ILE A 72 10.85 -2.73 15.93
CA ILE A 72 9.69 -2.37 15.09
C ILE A 72 9.62 -0.85 14.88
N LYS A 73 9.83 -0.05 15.95
CA LYS A 73 9.88 1.42 15.85
C LYS A 73 11.00 1.89 14.93
N GLN A 74 12.20 1.31 15.04
CA GLN A 74 13.34 1.68 14.20
C GLN A 74 13.08 1.34 12.73
N VAL A 75 12.52 0.18 12.43
CA VAL A 75 12.16 -0.22 11.06
C VAL A 75 11.08 0.71 10.48
N GLN A 76 10.03 1.01 11.25
CA GLN A 76 9.00 1.96 10.84
C GLN A 76 9.56 3.36 10.57
N ALA A 77 10.40 3.86 11.49
CA ALA A 77 11.05 5.15 11.34
C ALA A 77 11.98 5.18 10.12
N PHE A 78 12.70 4.08 9.86
CA PHE A 78 13.57 3.93 8.70
C PHE A 78 12.77 4.09 7.39
N PHE A 79 11.72 3.28 7.18
CA PHE A 79 10.91 3.37 5.96
C PHE A 79 10.22 4.73 5.83
N HIS A 80 9.73 5.30 6.94
CA HIS A 80 9.14 6.63 6.93
C HIS A 80 10.13 7.73 6.49
N ARG A 81 11.38 7.69 6.94
CA ARG A 81 12.42 8.65 6.52
C ARG A 81 12.80 8.50 5.04
N HIS A 82 12.65 7.32 4.48
CA HIS A 82 12.91 7.03 3.06
C HIS A 82 11.66 7.05 2.19
N SER A 83 10.56 7.65 2.68
CA SER A 83 9.26 7.66 1.99
C SER A 83 9.35 8.14 0.54
N GLU A 84 10.05 9.25 0.27
CA GLU A 84 10.20 9.78 -1.09
C GLU A 84 10.80 8.77 -2.08
N ALA A 85 11.82 8.03 -1.65
CA ALA A 85 12.46 7.00 -2.49
C ALA A 85 11.50 5.82 -2.73
N LEU A 86 10.75 5.44 -1.69
CA LEU A 86 9.81 4.32 -1.74
C LEU A 86 8.57 4.66 -2.58
N ILE A 87 8.09 5.90 -2.54
CA ILE A 87 6.96 6.38 -3.35
C ILE A 87 7.31 6.32 -4.84
N ALA A 88 8.54 6.69 -5.21
CA ALA A 88 9.01 6.59 -6.60
C ALA A 88 8.92 5.16 -7.15
N GLU A 89 9.23 4.16 -6.32
CA GLU A 89 9.20 2.73 -6.69
C GLU A 89 7.91 2.01 -6.27
N ALA A 90 6.93 2.71 -5.69
CA ALA A 90 5.70 2.10 -5.21
C ALA A 90 4.94 1.41 -6.33
N GLU A 91 4.35 0.26 -6.02
CA GLU A 91 3.66 -0.60 -6.98
C GLU A 91 2.17 -0.28 -7.05
N GLN A 92 1.60 0.12 -5.91
CA GLN A 92 0.18 0.42 -5.77
C GLN A 92 0.02 1.67 -4.90
N ALA A 93 -1.06 2.40 -5.15
CA ALA A 93 -1.47 3.52 -4.33
C ALA A 93 -2.97 3.45 -4.06
N MET A 94 -3.40 3.99 -2.93
CA MET A 94 -4.81 4.10 -2.57
C MET A 94 -5.05 5.33 -1.70
N PRO A 95 -6.22 5.98 -1.81
CA PRO A 95 -6.57 7.08 -0.92
C PRO A 95 -6.75 6.60 0.52
N VAL A 96 -6.40 7.49 1.43
CA VAL A 96 -6.53 7.34 2.88
C VAL A 96 -7.27 8.54 3.43
N LEU A 97 -8.22 8.28 4.33
CA LEU A 97 -8.97 9.35 4.95
C LEU A 97 -8.08 10.20 5.88
N PRO A 98 -8.27 11.53 5.95
CA PRO A 98 -7.31 12.45 6.59
C PRO A 98 -6.91 12.09 8.02
N ARG A 99 -7.84 11.55 8.81
CA ARG A 99 -7.58 11.13 10.20
C ARG A 99 -6.69 9.90 10.31
N ILE A 100 -6.77 8.98 9.36
CA ILE A 100 -5.88 7.81 9.30
C ILE A 100 -4.46 8.25 8.90
N ALA A 101 -4.35 9.17 7.93
CA ALA A 101 -3.08 9.77 7.55
C ALA A 101 -2.44 10.55 8.71
N GLU A 102 -3.24 11.33 9.45
CA GLU A 102 -2.78 12.03 10.65
C GLU A 102 -2.31 11.05 11.74
N GLU A 103 -3.10 10.01 12.03
CA GLU A 103 -2.71 8.99 13.00
C GLU A 103 -1.37 8.34 12.62
N TYR A 104 -1.17 8.01 11.34
CA TYR A 104 0.09 7.48 10.84
C TYR A 104 1.25 8.43 11.10
N ARG A 105 1.15 9.71 10.69
CA ARG A 105 2.22 10.71 10.91
C ARG A 105 2.57 10.90 12.38
N GLN A 106 1.56 10.85 13.25
CA GLN A 106 1.75 11.02 14.69
C GLN A 106 2.41 9.81 15.35
N ARG A 107 2.19 8.59 14.85
CA ARG A 107 2.54 7.34 15.55
C ARG A 107 3.63 6.51 14.89
N VAL A 108 3.90 6.68 13.60
CA VAL A 108 4.92 5.88 12.88
C VAL A 108 6.29 6.04 13.53
N GLY A 109 6.90 4.92 13.92
CA GLY A 109 8.20 4.90 14.58
C GLY A 109 8.22 5.45 16.03
N LYS A 110 7.05 5.66 16.65
CA LYS A 110 6.92 6.27 17.99
C LYS A 110 6.19 5.34 18.96
N THR A 111 6.43 5.54 20.27
CA THR A 111 5.71 4.83 21.34
C THR A 111 4.28 5.37 21.45
N ALA A 112 3.27 4.50 21.43
CA ALA A 112 1.87 4.91 21.51
C ALA A 112 1.39 5.05 22.96
N GLN A 113 1.85 4.17 23.86
CA GLN A 113 1.58 4.22 25.29
C GLN A 113 2.72 3.56 26.08
N GLN A 114 3.04 4.09 27.26
CA GLN A 114 3.93 3.43 28.23
C GLN A 114 3.09 2.92 29.41
N GLU A 115 3.13 1.62 29.67
CA GLU A 115 2.52 1.01 30.87
C GLU A 115 3.63 0.36 31.71
N GLN A 116 3.86 0.88 32.92
CA GLN A 116 4.76 0.40 33.99
C GLN A 116 6.17 -0.10 33.57
N ASP A 117 6.29 -1.13 32.73
CA ASP A 117 7.55 -1.71 32.18
C ASP A 117 7.47 -2.13 30.68
N ARG A 118 6.39 -1.80 29.95
CA ARG A 118 6.20 -2.17 28.54
C ARG A 118 5.78 -0.99 27.69
N GLU A 119 6.50 -0.79 26.59
CA GLU A 119 6.08 0.09 25.51
C GLU A 119 5.02 -0.63 24.66
N ILE A 120 3.86 -0.03 24.52
CA ILE A 120 2.84 -0.45 23.58
C ILE A 120 2.94 0.47 22.36
N ILE A 121 3.19 -0.14 21.20
CA ILE A 121 3.20 0.57 19.93
C ILE A 121 1.88 0.35 19.20
N ASN A 122 1.46 1.36 18.45
CA ASN A 122 0.43 1.14 17.45
C ASN A 122 1.10 0.47 16.26
N GLN A 123 0.71 -0.77 15.94
CA GLN A 123 1.27 -1.49 14.79
C GLN A 123 0.89 -0.84 13.46
N LEU A 124 -0.10 0.07 13.47
CA LEU A 124 -0.62 0.77 12.31
C LEU A 124 -1.10 -0.16 11.19
N GLN A 125 -1.33 -1.44 11.51
CA GLN A 125 -1.82 -2.44 10.58
C GLN A 125 -3.14 -2.02 9.92
N ILE A 126 -3.24 -2.35 8.63
CA ILE A 126 -4.43 -2.19 7.82
C ILE A 126 -4.76 -3.56 7.24
N ALA A 127 -5.92 -4.12 7.57
CA ALA A 127 -6.29 -5.45 7.07
C ALA A 127 -6.47 -5.41 5.55
N ARG A 128 -5.82 -6.34 4.85
CA ARG A 128 -5.84 -6.45 3.39
C ARG A 128 -7.16 -7.01 2.89
N THR A 129 -7.70 -6.42 1.83
CA THR A 129 -8.77 -7.07 1.07
C THR A 129 -8.18 -8.00 0.01
N TYR A 130 -8.94 -9.01 -0.40
CA TYR A 130 -8.52 -9.96 -1.42
C TYR A 130 -8.43 -9.26 -2.79
N THR A 131 -7.24 -9.31 -3.38
CA THR A 131 -6.88 -8.61 -4.61
C THR A 131 -6.11 -9.54 -5.56
N ASP A 132 -6.20 -9.26 -6.85
CA ASP A 132 -5.34 -9.88 -7.85
C ASP A 132 -3.88 -9.45 -7.62
N ALA A 133 -2.98 -10.42 -7.50
CA ALA A 133 -1.58 -10.15 -7.16
C ALA A 133 -0.85 -9.29 -8.22
N ARG A 134 -1.29 -9.35 -9.49
CA ARG A 134 -0.66 -8.62 -10.59
C ARG A 134 -1.22 -7.22 -10.72
N THR A 135 -2.54 -7.06 -10.70
CA THR A 135 -3.17 -5.75 -10.95
C THR A 135 -3.44 -4.96 -9.67
N GLY A 136 -3.46 -5.61 -8.51
CA GLY A 136 -3.92 -5.00 -7.26
C GLY A 136 -5.42 -4.76 -7.19
N ARG A 137 -6.17 -5.16 -8.22
CA ARG A 137 -7.61 -4.97 -8.30
C ARG A 137 -8.33 -5.97 -7.37
N PRO A 138 -9.36 -5.55 -6.63
CA PRO A 138 -10.16 -6.46 -5.82
C PRO A 138 -10.75 -7.60 -6.62
N ILE A 139 -10.82 -8.77 -5.99
CA ILE A 139 -11.57 -9.93 -6.47
C ILE A 139 -12.62 -10.26 -5.42
N LEU A 140 -13.86 -10.48 -5.84
CA LEU A 140 -14.90 -11.05 -5.00
C LEU A 140 -14.93 -12.56 -5.23
N PRO A 141 -14.44 -13.37 -4.28
CA PRO A 141 -14.33 -14.81 -4.50
C PRO A 141 -15.72 -15.44 -4.66
N GLY A 142 -15.85 -16.36 -5.62
CA GLY A 142 -17.07 -17.11 -5.86
C GLY A 142 -17.51 -17.88 -4.62
N SER A 143 -16.57 -18.32 -3.77
CA SER A 143 -16.86 -18.94 -2.48
C SER A 143 -17.56 -18.02 -1.49
N SER A 144 -17.21 -16.73 -1.46
CA SER A 144 -17.84 -15.74 -0.59
C SER A 144 -19.27 -15.44 -1.05
N LEU A 145 -19.47 -15.28 -2.36
CA LEU A 145 -20.79 -15.11 -2.97
C LEU A 145 -21.66 -16.36 -2.74
N LYS A 146 -21.10 -17.55 -2.98
CA LYS A 146 -21.78 -18.84 -2.79
C LYS A 146 -22.18 -19.09 -1.33
N GLY A 147 -21.36 -18.64 -0.37
CA GLY A 147 -21.69 -18.72 1.06
C GLY A 147 -22.89 -17.85 1.45
N ALA A 148 -23.00 -16.64 0.90
CA ALA A 148 -24.16 -15.76 1.11
C ALA A 148 -25.43 -16.37 0.50
N ILE A 149 -25.35 -16.82 -0.76
CA ILE A 149 -26.45 -17.50 -1.44
C ILE A 149 -26.91 -18.76 -0.67
N ARG A 150 -25.96 -19.59 -0.21
CA ARG A 150 -26.27 -20.75 0.62
C ARG A 150 -27.05 -20.38 1.87
N THR A 151 -26.70 -19.26 2.52
CA THR A 151 -27.42 -18.78 3.71
C THR A 151 -28.86 -18.43 3.38
N ALA A 152 -29.11 -17.74 2.26
CA ALA A 152 -30.46 -17.39 1.83
C ALA A 152 -31.30 -18.63 1.49
N LEU A 153 -30.74 -19.59 0.75
CA LEU A 153 -31.41 -20.85 0.41
C LEU A 153 -31.73 -21.69 1.65
N LEU A 154 -30.79 -21.82 2.59
CA LEU A 154 -31.04 -22.47 3.88
C LEU A 154 -32.15 -21.76 4.69
N ASP A 155 -32.24 -20.43 4.61
CA ASP A 155 -33.27 -19.68 5.33
C ASP A 155 -34.67 -19.91 4.75
N VAL A 156 -34.77 -20.06 3.42
CA VAL A 156 -36.01 -20.47 2.74
C VAL A 156 -36.46 -21.83 3.25
N GLU A 157 -35.58 -22.84 3.22
CA GLU A 157 -35.90 -24.20 3.69
C GLU A 157 -36.21 -24.25 5.19
N ASN A 158 -35.54 -23.42 6.00
CA ASN A 158 -35.77 -23.39 7.44
C ASN A 158 -37.11 -22.75 7.82
N ALA A 159 -37.65 -21.85 6.98
CA ALA A 159 -38.94 -21.18 7.17
C ALA A 159 -39.15 -20.58 8.59
N GLY A 160 -38.07 -20.06 9.20
CA GLY A 160 -38.12 -19.43 10.53
C GLY A 160 -38.22 -20.39 11.72
N GLN A 161 -38.03 -21.70 11.52
CA GLN A 161 -38.07 -22.68 12.60
C GLN A 161 -36.85 -22.58 13.54
N PRO A 162 -37.02 -22.86 14.84
CA PRO A 162 -35.90 -22.96 15.78
C PRO A 162 -35.06 -24.21 15.48
N PRO A 163 -33.78 -24.24 15.91
CA PRO A 163 -32.96 -25.43 15.75
C PRO A 163 -33.46 -26.55 16.65
N GLN A 164 -33.27 -27.80 16.24
CA GLN A 164 -33.60 -28.94 17.09
C GLN A 164 -32.66 -29.00 18.30
N ARG A 165 -33.11 -29.60 19.41
CA ARG A 165 -32.32 -29.67 20.64
C ARG A 165 -31.00 -30.43 20.39
N GLY A 166 -29.88 -29.75 20.63
CA GLY A 166 -28.54 -30.33 20.45
C GLY A 166 -28.07 -30.39 18.99
N GLU A 167 -28.83 -29.83 18.05
CA GLU A 167 -28.48 -29.77 16.64
C GLU A 167 -27.30 -28.83 16.41
N ARG A 168 -26.21 -29.35 15.82
CA ARG A 168 -25.06 -28.52 15.43
C ARG A 168 -25.30 -27.94 14.04
N ASN A 169 -24.53 -26.90 13.68
CA ASN A 169 -24.64 -26.23 12.39
C ASN A 169 -24.61 -27.20 11.19
N ARG A 170 -23.68 -28.17 11.19
CA ARG A 170 -23.61 -29.15 10.11
C ARG A 170 -24.87 -30.02 10.03
N ASP A 171 -25.37 -30.46 11.18
CA ASP A 171 -26.53 -31.35 11.28
C ASP A 171 -27.80 -30.60 10.80
N LEU A 172 -27.95 -29.32 11.17
CA LEU A 172 -28.99 -28.42 10.67
C LEU A 172 -28.96 -28.30 9.13
N GLN A 173 -27.79 -28.00 8.55
CA GLN A 173 -27.67 -27.85 7.09
C GLN A 173 -27.97 -29.16 6.35
N GLN A 174 -27.48 -30.29 6.88
CA GLN A 174 -27.77 -31.62 6.33
C GLN A 174 -29.27 -31.94 6.36
N ARG A 175 -29.95 -31.58 7.45
CA ARG A 175 -31.40 -31.74 7.57
C ARG A 175 -32.16 -30.83 6.60
N LEU A 176 -31.76 -29.56 6.47
CA LEU A 176 -32.47 -28.60 5.59
C LEU A 176 -32.25 -28.91 4.11
N PHE A 177 -31.05 -29.31 3.73
CA PHE A 177 -30.72 -29.60 2.33
C PHE A 177 -30.78 -31.10 1.97
N HIS A 178 -31.42 -31.90 2.82
CA HIS A 178 -31.70 -33.32 2.59
C HIS A 178 -30.47 -34.17 2.18
N TYR A 179 -29.28 -33.87 2.71
CA TYR A 179 -28.06 -34.58 2.34
C TYR A 179 -27.33 -35.17 3.55
N ARG A 180 -26.72 -36.35 3.34
CA ARG A 180 -25.84 -37.02 4.32
C ARG A 180 -24.39 -36.99 3.87
N GLN A 181 -24.18 -37.19 2.57
CA GLN A 181 -22.87 -37.17 1.90
C GLN A 181 -22.74 -35.88 1.10
N PHE A 182 -21.53 -35.34 1.03
CA PHE A 182 -21.27 -34.03 0.43
C PHE A 182 -21.62 -33.95 -1.07
N ASP A 183 -21.50 -35.06 -1.80
CA ASP A 183 -21.84 -35.17 -3.21
C ASP A 183 -23.34 -35.04 -3.51
N LEU A 184 -24.19 -35.16 -2.48
CA LEU A 184 -25.63 -34.95 -2.53
C LEU A 184 -26.07 -33.55 -2.08
N ASP A 185 -25.13 -32.67 -1.67
CA ASP A 185 -25.46 -31.28 -1.34
C ASP A 185 -25.97 -30.56 -2.61
N PRO A 186 -27.16 -29.93 -2.59
CA PRO A 186 -27.73 -29.25 -3.75
C PRO A 186 -26.87 -28.09 -4.26
N MET A 187 -26.05 -27.47 -3.41
CA MET A 187 -25.09 -26.44 -3.84
C MET A 187 -24.00 -26.98 -4.77
N ARG A 188 -23.88 -28.30 -4.97
CA ARG A 188 -23.01 -28.89 -6.00
C ARG A 188 -23.43 -28.47 -7.41
N LEU A 189 -24.73 -28.26 -7.66
CA LEU A 189 -25.25 -27.87 -8.97
C LEU A 189 -25.06 -26.37 -9.27
N VAL A 190 -24.72 -25.57 -8.24
CA VAL A 190 -24.54 -24.13 -8.33
C VAL A 190 -23.06 -23.80 -8.47
N GLN A 191 -22.66 -23.20 -9.59
CA GLN A 191 -21.28 -22.82 -9.91
C GLN A 191 -21.17 -21.31 -9.95
N ILE A 192 -20.22 -20.75 -9.20
CA ILE A 192 -20.03 -19.30 -9.13
C ILE A 192 -18.55 -19.03 -9.33
N GLY A 193 -18.23 -18.29 -10.39
CA GLY A 193 -16.89 -17.80 -10.67
C GLY A 193 -16.51 -16.65 -9.74
N ASP A 194 -15.21 -16.42 -9.63
CA ASP A 194 -14.69 -15.21 -8.99
C ASP A 194 -15.09 -13.99 -9.84
N ALA A 195 -15.57 -12.93 -9.19
CA ALA A 195 -15.89 -11.68 -9.86
C ALA A 195 -14.72 -10.70 -9.76
N ARG A 196 -14.31 -10.13 -10.89
CA ARG A 196 -13.14 -9.25 -11.01
C ARG A 196 -13.56 -7.80 -11.20
N ASP A 197 -12.86 -6.87 -10.55
CA ASP A 197 -13.04 -5.43 -10.80
C ASP A 197 -12.50 -5.06 -12.18
N GLU A 198 -13.40 -4.58 -13.04
CA GLU A 198 -13.15 -4.10 -14.40
C GLU A 198 -13.19 -2.57 -14.50
N SER A 199 -13.18 -1.86 -13.36
CA SER A 199 -13.15 -0.40 -13.36
C SER A 199 -11.86 0.13 -14.05
N PRO A 200 -11.91 1.31 -14.71
CA PRO A 200 -10.78 1.88 -15.42
C PRO A 200 -9.52 2.03 -14.57
N THR A 201 -8.34 1.91 -15.18
CA THR A 201 -7.03 1.97 -14.50
C THR A 201 -6.80 3.25 -13.70
N GLU A 202 -7.44 4.34 -14.13
CA GLU A 202 -7.38 5.68 -13.56
C GLU A 202 -8.25 5.82 -12.30
N THR A 203 -9.01 4.79 -11.93
CA THR A 203 -9.77 4.74 -10.68
C THR A 203 -8.97 4.02 -9.60
N TYR A 204 -8.98 4.57 -8.38
CA TYR A 204 -8.37 3.87 -7.23
C TYR A 204 -9.15 2.59 -6.94
N ALA A 205 -8.45 1.46 -6.84
CA ALA A 205 -9.11 0.15 -6.71
C ALA A 205 -9.67 -0.10 -5.31
N THR A 206 -8.98 0.40 -4.28
CA THR A 206 -9.34 0.26 -2.87
C THR A 206 -9.16 1.59 -2.14
N GLU A 207 -9.78 1.73 -0.97
CA GLU A 207 -9.61 2.84 -0.05
C GLU A 207 -9.43 2.33 1.39
N VAL A 208 -8.84 3.15 2.26
CA VAL A 208 -8.61 2.76 3.66
C VAL A 208 -9.63 3.43 4.57
N ARG A 209 -10.36 2.62 5.36
CA ARG A 209 -11.37 3.10 6.34
C ARG A 209 -11.18 2.50 7.72
N TYR A 210 -11.60 3.22 8.75
CA TYR A 210 -11.83 2.61 10.06
C TYR A 210 -13.09 1.73 10.02
N ALA A 211 -13.04 0.59 10.70
CA ALA A 211 -14.21 -0.15 11.10
C ALA A 211 -14.52 0.18 12.56
N VAL A 212 -15.67 0.80 12.81
CA VAL A 212 -16.06 1.27 14.14
C VAL A 212 -17.30 0.55 14.64
N ASN A 213 -17.29 0.14 15.90
CA ASN A 213 -18.42 -0.54 16.51
C ASN A 213 -19.35 0.45 17.22
N ARG A 214 -20.65 0.39 16.92
CA ARG A 214 -21.68 1.28 17.49
C ARG A 214 -22.87 0.46 17.98
N LYS A 215 -23.58 0.96 19.00
CA LYS A 215 -24.82 0.33 19.46
C LYS A 215 -25.98 0.65 18.52
N ARG A 216 -26.78 -0.36 18.17
CA ARG A 216 -27.99 -0.19 17.35
C ARG A 216 -29.05 0.66 18.04
N GLU A 217 -29.14 0.57 19.35
CA GLU A 217 -30.09 1.30 20.19
C GLU A 217 -29.38 2.12 21.27
N ALA A 218 -30.00 3.24 21.66
CA ALA A 218 -29.55 4.02 22.80
C ALA A 218 -29.78 3.21 24.08
N VAL A 219 -28.73 3.00 24.88
CA VAL A 219 -28.86 2.31 26.16
C VAL A 219 -28.29 3.22 27.23
N PHE A 220 -29.11 3.64 28.19
CA PHE A 220 -28.70 4.53 29.26
C PHE A 220 -28.48 3.76 30.56
N LYS A 221 -27.46 4.16 31.33
CA LYS A 221 -27.26 3.74 32.71
C LYS A 221 -26.87 4.96 33.53
N GLU A 222 -27.59 5.21 34.62
CA GLU A 222 -27.34 6.36 35.52
C GLU A 222 -27.30 7.71 34.75
N GLY A 223 -28.22 7.90 33.81
CA GLY A 223 -28.30 9.12 32.99
C GLY A 223 -27.24 9.27 31.89
N ARG A 224 -26.28 8.33 31.78
CA ARG A 224 -25.25 8.33 30.72
C ARG A 224 -25.54 7.29 29.65
N GLU A 225 -25.42 7.68 28.39
CA GLU A 225 -25.51 6.73 27.27
C GLU A 225 -24.28 5.80 27.30
N LEU A 226 -24.54 4.49 27.29
CA LEU A 226 -23.52 3.46 27.26
C LEU A 226 -22.99 3.28 25.85
N THR A 227 -21.68 3.39 25.70
CA THR A 227 -20.91 3.10 24.49
C THR A 227 -20.80 1.60 24.22
N ALA A 228 -20.46 1.24 22.98
CA ALA A 228 -20.19 -0.15 22.64
C ALA A 228 -18.86 -0.60 23.26
N GLN A 229 -18.74 -1.88 23.64
CA GLN A 229 -17.52 -2.39 24.30
C GLN A 229 -16.28 -2.25 23.40
N ALA A 230 -16.45 -2.45 22.09
CA ALA A 230 -15.38 -2.34 21.10
C ALA A 230 -15.31 -0.93 20.45
N GLU A 231 -15.92 0.09 21.06
CA GLU A 231 -15.98 1.45 20.47
C GLU A 231 -14.60 2.09 20.30
N ARG A 232 -13.63 1.70 21.14
CA ARG A 232 -12.23 2.16 21.08
C ARG A 232 -11.28 1.16 20.40
N LEU A 233 -11.80 0.04 19.88
CA LEU A 233 -10.95 -0.93 19.19
C LEU A 233 -10.50 -0.32 17.86
N ARG A 234 -9.19 -0.10 17.71
CA ARG A 234 -8.62 0.33 16.45
C ARG A 234 -8.69 -0.82 15.45
N GLN A 235 -9.51 -0.67 14.43
CA GLN A 235 -9.57 -1.57 13.29
C GLN A 235 -9.60 -0.74 12.01
N VAL A 236 -8.62 -0.97 11.13
CA VAL A 236 -8.49 -0.27 9.86
C VAL A 236 -8.49 -1.31 8.75
N LEU A 237 -9.31 -1.11 7.74
CA LEU A 237 -9.54 -2.06 6.66
C LEU A 237 -9.27 -1.37 5.32
N GLU A 238 -8.55 -2.07 4.45
CA GLU A 238 -8.60 -1.82 3.02
C GLU A 238 -9.95 -2.31 2.48
N CYS A 239 -10.68 -1.45 1.78
CA CYS A 239 -12.04 -1.70 1.32
C CYS A 239 -12.19 -1.42 -0.17
N VAL A 240 -13.04 -2.19 -0.83
CA VAL A 240 -13.63 -1.82 -2.11
C VAL A 240 -14.54 -0.60 -1.88
N PRO A 241 -14.39 0.48 -2.67
CA PRO A 241 -15.22 1.67 -2.57
C PRO A 241 -16.68 1.35 -2.96
N PRO A 242 -17.65 2.00 -2.31
CA PRO A 242 -19.07 1.79 -2.62
C PRO A 242 -19.49 2.50 -3.91
N LEU A 243 -20.65 2.11 -4.43
CA LEU A 243 -21.39 2.76 -5.51
C LEU A 243 -20.58 2.90 -6.80
N ARG A 244 -19.94 1.83 -7.25
CA ARG A 244 -19.38 1.74 -8.62
C ARG A 244 -20.23 0.80 -9.46
N PRO A 245 -21.18 1.32 -10.24
CA PRO A 245 -22.15 0.52 -10.95
C PRO A 245 -21.46 -0.52 -11.83
N GLN A 246 -21.83 -1.78 -11.66
CA GLN A 246 -21.39 -2.90 -12.48
C GLN A 246 -19.86 -3.06 -12.57
N ALA A 247 -19.14 -2.58 -11.55
CA ALA A 247 -17.68 -2.59 -11.52
C ALA A 247 -17.09 -4.00 -11.56
N PHE A 248 -17.79 -4.99 -11.00
CA PHE A 248 -17.29 -6.37 -10.94
C PHE A 248 -18.02 -7.25 -11.93
N THR A 249 -17.29 -8.05 -12.71
CA THR A 249 -17.88 -9.01 -13.64
C THR A 249 -17.54 -10.44 -13.26
N GLY A 250 -18.48 -11.37 -13.43
CA GLY A 250 -18.30 -12.79 -13.11
C GLY A 250 -19.29 -13.68 -13.86
N LEU A 251 -19.24 -14.98 -13.58
CA LEU A 251 -20.13 -15.98 -14.18
C LEU A 251 -20.87 -16.77 -13.10
N PHE A 252 -22.12 -17.11 -13.39
CA PHE A 252 -22.96 -17.96 -12.57
C PHE A 252 -23.53 -19.08 -13.43
N GLY A 253 -23.38 -20.33 -12.98
CA GLY A 253 -23.93 -21.49 -13.66
C GLY A 253 -24.83 -22.31 -12.74
N VAL A 254 -25.99 -22.72 -13.25
CA VAL A 254 -26.81 -23.79 -12.67
C VAL A 254 -26.75 -24.98 -13.61
N GLN A 255 -26.30 -26.12 -13.08
CA GLN A 255 -26.26 -27.35 -13.86
C GLN A 255 -27.66 -27.96 -14.00
N ASP A 256 -28.13 -28.11 -15.24
CA ASP A 256 -29.40 -28.77 -15.52
C ASP A 256 -29.21 -30.29 -15.52
N VAL A 257 -29.90 -30.96 -14.60
CA VAL A 257 -29.91 -32.41 -14.44
C VAL A 257 -31.33 -32.99 -14.55
N SER A 258 -32.29 -32.22 -15.06
CA SER A 258 -33.70 -32.60 -15.19
C SER A 258 -33.88 -33.87 -16.04
N ALA A 259 -33.05 -34.04 -17.09
CA ALA A 259 -33.06 -35.21 -17.96
C ALA A 259 -32.37 -36.46 -17.37
N ILE A 260 -31.78 -36.37 -16.17
CA ILE A 260 -30.99 -37.44 -15.55
C ILE A 260 -31.71 -37.99 -14.31
N ALA A 261 -32.06 -39.27 -14.36
CA ALA A 261 -32.54 -40.02 -13.20
C ALA A 261 -31.38 -40.74 -12.51
N SER A 262 -30.94 -40.27 -11.35
CA SER A 262 -29.88 -40.91 -10.57
C SER A 262 -30.03 -40.63 -9.07
N ARG A 263 -29.75 -41.67 -8.25
CA ARG A 263 -29.69 -41.54 -6.78
C ARG A 263 -28.45 -40.78 -6.29
N LYS A 264 -27.53 -40.42 -7.19
CA LYS A 264 -26.33 -39.62 -6.90
C LYS A 264 -26.55 -38.12 -7.15
N LEU A 265 -27.78 -37.71 -7.41
CA LEU A 265 -28.17 -36.31 -7.59
C LEU A 265 -28.80 -35.79 -6.29
N PRO A 266 -28.68 -34.47 -6.03
CA PRO A 266 -29.40 -33.83 -4.94
C PRO A 266 -30.91 -34.04 -5.02
N ASP A 267 -31.59 -33.85 -3.90
CA ASP A 267 -33.05 -33.93 -3.80
C ASP A 267 -33.72 -33.08 -4.90
N PRO A 268 -34.62 -33.65 -5.72
CA PRO A 268 -35.36 -32.91 -6.74
C PRO A 268 -36.02 -31.62 -6.26
N SER A 269 -36.50 -31.54 -5.01
CA SER A 269 -37.14 -30.33 -4.50
C SER A 269 -36.15 -29.19 -4.20
N LEU A 270 -34.85 -29.48 -4.22
CA LEU A 270 -33.75 -28.54 -3.93
C LEU A 270 -32.88 -28.27 -5.18
N ARG A 271 -33.43 -28.55 -6.38
CA ARG A 271 -32.79 -28.23 -7.66
C ARG A 271 -33.37 -26.92 -8.18
N TRP A 272 -32.75 -25.83 -7.75
CA TRP A 272 -33.20 -24.47 -8.04
C TRP A 272 -32.81 -24.01 -9.45
N THR A 273 -33.65 -23.18 -10.08
CA THR A 273 -33.25 -22.37 -11.23
C THR A 273 -32.42 -21.16 -10.78
N PHE A 274 -31.91 -20.38 -11.72
CA PHE A 274 -31.27 -19.10 -11.39
C PHE A 274 -32.25 -18.14 -10.70
N GLU A 275 -33.48 -18.04 -11.19
CA GLU A 275 -34.52 -17.17 -10.65
C GLU A 275 -34.90 -17.55 -9.21
N ASP A 276 -35.06 -18.85 -8.93
CA ASP A 276 -35.32 -19.36 -7.57
C ASP A 276 -34.24 -18.86 -6.58
N ILE A 277 -32.98 -18.90 -7.01
CA ILE A 277 -31.84 -18.45 -6.19
C ILE A 277 -31.88 -16.93 -6.00
N ALA A 278 -32.13 -16.16 -7.06
CA ALA A 278 -32.25 -14.71 -6.99
C ALA A 278 -33.38 -14.27 -6.06
N HIS A 279 -34.55 -14.91 -6.15
CA HIS A 279 -35.69 -14.65 -5.28
C HIS A 279 -35.42 -15.03 -3.82
N ALA A 280 -34.78 -16.17 -3.57
CA ALA A 280 -34.36 -16.56 -2.22
C ALA A 280 -33.42 -15.51 -1.60
N CYS A 281 -32.45 -15.02 -2.37
CA CYS A 281 -31.55 -13.95 -1.95
C CYS A 281 -32.31 -12.66 -1.60
N ASN A 282 -33.20 -12.20 -2.47
CA ASN A 282 -33.99 -10.98 -2.21
C ASN A 282 -34.92 -11.13 -1.00
N ARG A 283 -35.58 -12.28 -0.85
CA ARG A 283 -36.43 -12.60 0.31
C ARG A 283 -35.65 -12.49 1.61
N PHE A 284 -34.40 -12.95 1.63
CA PHE A 284 -33.56 -12.92 2.83
C PHE A 284 -32.92 -11.54 3.07
N TYR A 285 -32.27 -10.97 2.05
CA TYR A 285 -31.38 -9.81 2.20
C TYR A 285 -32.10 -8.45 2.12
N GLN A 286 -33.14 -8.30 1.29
CA GLN A 286 -33.81 -7.01 1.10
C GLN A 286 -34.46 -6.48 2.40
N PRO A 287 -35.17 -7.30 3.21
CA PRO A 287 -35.71 -6.83 4.49
C PRO A 287 -34.64 -6.43 5.50
N ILE A 288 -33.47 -7.11 5.48
CA ILE A 288 -32.34 -6.80 6.36
C ILE A 288 -31.77 -5.42 6.00
N LEU A 289 -31.53 -5.15 4.71
CA LEU A 289 -31.02 -3.86 4.24
C LEU A 289 -31.99 -2.72 4.59
N LYS A 290 -33.28 -2.87 4.25
CA LYS A 290 -34.30 -1.85 4.53
C LYS A 290 -34.40 -1.54 6.03
N ARG A 291 -34.38 -2.59 6.88
CA ARG A 291 -34.38 -2.42 8.34
C ARG A 291 -33.12 -1.72 8.82
N GLU A 292 -31.95 -2.10 8.33
CA GLU A 292 -30.67 -1.51 8.74
C GLU A 292 -30.59 -0.03 8.35
N ILE A 293 -31.00 0.35 7.13
CA ILE A 293 -31.11 1.77 6.72
C ILE A 293 -31.99 2.55 7.70
N LYS A 294 -33.17 2.02 8.03
CA LYS A 294 -34.10 2.67 8.96
C LYS A 294 -33.53 2.80 10.38
N GLU A 295 -33.01 1.72 10.95
CA GLU A 295 -32.46 1.69 12.31
C GLU A 295 -31.27 2.66 12.44
N LEU A 296 -30.33 2.61 11.51
CA LEU A 296 -29.14 3.43 11.55
C LEU A 296 -29.42 4.90 11.19
N GLY A 297 -30.38 5.13 10.28
CA GLY A 297 -30.90 6.47 9.98
C GLY A 297 -31.55 7.11 11.21
N ASN A 298 -32.37 6.37 11.96
CA ASN A 298 -32.98 6.84 13.20
C ASN A 298 -31.93 7.19 14.28
N ARG A 299 -30.78 6.50 14.29
CA ARG A 299 -29.64 6.82 15.16
C ARG A 299 -28.80 8.01 14.67
N GLY A 300 -29.07 8.51 13.46
CA GLY A 300 -28.27 9.55 12.81
C GLY A 300 -26.87 9.08 12.40
N TYR A 301 -26.66 7.77 12.28
CA TYR A 301 -25.33 7.19 12.07
C TYR A 301 -24.90 7.19 10.62
N VAL A 302 -25.82 6.91 9.71
CA VAL A 302 -25.50 6.63 8.31
C VAL A 302 -25.61 7.88 7.46
N ALA A 303 -24.74 7.98 6.46
CA ALA A 303 -24.77 9.06 5.48
C ALA A 303 -26.13 9.15 4.78
N ARG A 304 -26.69 10.37 4.75
CA ARG A 304 -28.06 10.60 4.25
C ARG A 304 -28.15 10.36 2.75
N ASP A 305 -27.18 10.88 2.00
CA ASP A 305 -27.15 10.75 0.54
C ASP A 305 -27.00 9.29 0.13
N TRP A 306 -26.14 8.53 0.82
CA TRP A 306 -26.04 7.08 0.62
C TRP A 306 -27.39 6.39 0.85
N SER A 307 -28.05 6.69 1.97
CA SER A 307 -29.34 6.06 2.31
C SER A 307 -30.41 6.36 1.26
N ALA A 308 -30.49 7.61 0.80
CA ALA A 308 -31.41 8.05 -0.23
C ALA A 308 -31.12 7.36 -1.57
N THR A 309 -29.85 7.34 -2.00
CA THR A 309 -29.41 6.68 -3.25
C THR A 309 -29.73 5.19 -3.23
N ILE A 310 -29.46 4.49 -2.12
CA ILE A 310 -29.78 3.06 -2.02
C ILE A 310 -31.29 2.81 -2.09
N LEU A 311 -32.11 3.60 -1.40
CA LEU A 311 -33.56 3.44 -1.46
C LEU A 311 -34.12 3.71 -2.87
N GLN A 312 -33.61 4.73 -3.56
CA GLN A 312 -33.97 5.01 -4.96
C GLN A 312 -33.52 3.89 -5.89
N LEU A 313 -32.32 3.35 -5.71
CA LEU A 313 -31.81 2.21 -6.47
C LEU A 313 -32.69 0.97 -6.28
N LEU A 314 -33.06 0.64 -5.04
CA LEU A 314 -33.95 -0.49 -4.75
C LEU A 314 -35.32 -0.33 -5.42
N LEU A 315 -35.87 0.89 -5.43
CA LEU A 315 -37.12 1.17 -6.12
C LEU A 315 -36.96 1.01 -7.64
N ALA A 316 -35.89 1.56 -8.22
CA ALA A 316 -35.63 1.50 -9.66
C ALA A 316 -35.34 0.08 -10.17
N LYS A 317 -34.74 -0.77 -9.34
CA LYS A 317 -34.38 -2.16 -9.67
C LYS A 317 -35.46 -3.18 -9.27
N GLN A 318 -36.57 -2.73 -8.68
CA GLN A 318 -37.63 -3.61 -8.20
C GLN A 318 -38.18 -4.54 -9.31
N PRO A 319 -38.45 -4.09 -10.55
CA PRO A 319 -38.90 -4.99 -11.62
C PRO A 319 -37.89 -6.10 -11.93
N GLN A 320 -36.60 -5.76 -11.98
CA GLN A 320 -35.55 -6.75 -12.25
C GLN A 320 -35.35 -7.70 -11.06
N MET A 321 -35.61 -7.26 -9.83
CA MET A 321 -35.62 -8.13 -8.65
C MET A 321 -36.78 -9.12 -8.66
N GLU A 322 -37.95 -8.68 -9.13
CA GLU A 322 -39.13 -9.54 -9.30
C GLU A 322 -38.95 -10.53 -10.46
N ASP A 323 -38.31 -10.12 -11.55
CA ASP A 323 -37.97 -10.98 -12.69
C ASP A 323 -36.79 -11.93 -12.42
N GLY A 324 -36.15 -11.87 -11.24
CA GLY A 324 -34.98 -12.69 -10.92
C GLY A 324 -33.68 -12.26 -11.63
N ARG A 325 -33.64 -11.10 -12.28
CA ARG A 325 -32.47 -10.55 -12.98
C ARG A 325 -31.60 -9.62 -12.12
N ALA A 326 -32.02 -9.34 -10.89
CA ALA A 326 -31.22 -8.63 -9.90
C ALA A 326 -31.47 -9.16 -8.50
N PHE A 327 -30.44 -9.25 -7.68
CA PHE A 327 -30.61 -9.62 -6.28
C PHE A 327 -29.56 -9.02 -5.35
N LEU A 328 -29.89 -8.96 -4.07
CA LEU A 328 -29.00 -8.46 -3.03
C LEU A 328 -28.23 -9.58 -2.36
N LEU A 329 -26.97 -9.31 -2.03
CA LEU A 329 -26.16 -10.11 -1.13
C LEU A 329 -25.53 -9.21 -0.07
N ARG A 330 -25.09 -9.85 1.03
CA ARG A 330 -24.15 -9.22 1.96
C ARG A 330 -22.97 -10.15 2.20
N VAL A 331 -21.78 -9.68 1.87
CA VAL A 331 -20.54 -10.48 1.86
C VAL A 331 -19.39 -9.77 2.55
N GLY A 332 -18.37 -10.53 2.91
CA GLY A 332 -17.16 -10.02 3.53
C GLY A 332 -17.29 -9.80 5.05
N ARG A 333 -16.22 -9.24 5.62
CA ARG A 333 -16.12 -8.96 7.05
C ARG A 333 -17.15 -7.91 7.44
N HIS A 334 -17.63 -7.99 8.67
CA HIS A 334 -18.63 -7.06 9.22
C HIS A 334 -20.02 -7.10 8.56
N SER A 335 -20.36 -8.19 7.85
CA SER A 335 -21.72 -8.46 7.33
C SER A 335 -22.81 -8.57 8.42
N GLY A 336 -22.43 -8.64 9.70
CA GLY A 336 -23.35 -8.77 10.82
C GLY A 336 -23.91 -10.18 10.97
N ALA A 337 -24.31 -10.54 12.20
CA ALA A 337 -24.85 -11.86 12.49
C ALA A 337 -26.17 -12.11 11.71
N GLU A 338 -26.92 -11.04 11.47
CA GLU A 338 -28.20 -11.06 10.78
C GLU A 338 -28.12 -11.60 9.36
N SER A 339 -26.99 -11.41 8.70
CA SER A 339 -26.81 -11.69 7.27
C SER A 339 -26.07 -13.01 7.01
N VAL A 340 -25.57 -13.67 8.06
CA VAL A 340 -24.77 -14.91 8.00
C VAL A 340 -25.37 -16.05 8.84
N THR A 341 -26.58 -15.85 9.39
CA THR A 341 -27.30 -16.87 10.16
C THR A 341 -28.79 -16.81 9.86
N LEU A 342 -29.46 -17.97 9.95
CA LEU A 342 -30.86 -18.13 9.57
C LEU A 342 -31.81 -17.48 10.59
N ASN A 343 -32.92 -16.96 10.09
CA ASN A 343 -34.05 -16.53 10.90
C ASN A 343 -34.63 -17.73 11.67
N GLY A 344 -35.09 -17.49 12.90
CA GLY A 344 -35.54 -18.54 13.82
C GLY A 344 -34.40 -19.32 14.50
N VAL A 345 -33.23 -19.45 13.86
CA VAL A 345 -32.10 -20.23 14.41
C VAL A 345 -31.16 -19.41 15.28
N ARG A 346 -30.98 -18.13 14.95
CA ARG A 346 -29.98 -17.25 15.58
C ARG A 346 -30.18 -17.12 17.10
N SER A 347 -29.13 -17.43 17.85
CA SER A 347 -29.06 -17.24 19.30
C SER A 347 -27.73 -16.59 19.70
N ILE A 348 -27.74 -15.27 19.83
CA ILE A 348 -26.57 -14.46 20.19
C ILE A 348 -26.50 -14.32 21.71
N ARG A 349 -25.44 -14.85 22.31
CA ARG A 349 -25.21 -14.77 23.75
C ARG A 349 -24.66 -13.39 24.14
N ILE A 350 -25.50 -12.57 24.77
CA ILE A 350 -25.15 -11.21 25.23
C ILE A 350 -24.81 -11.23 26.71
N ASN A 351 -23.68 -10.63 27.07
CA ASN A 351 -23.31 -10.38 28.47
C ASN A 351 -24.16 -9.23 29.05
N MET A 352 -24.90 -9.53 30.11
CA MET A 352 -25.82 -8.61 30.80
C MET A 352 -25.20 -7.98 32.06
N GLY A 353 -23.90 -8.11 32.25
CA GLY A 353 -23.16 -7.67 33.43
C GLY A 353 -23.21 -8.67 34.58
N LYS A 354 -22.63 -8.29 35.71
CA LYS A 354 -22.65 -9.09 36.94
C LYS A 354 -24.00 -8.98 37.62
N ASP A 355 -24.49 -10.12 38.09
CA ASP A 355 -25.63 -10.18 38.99
C ASP A 355 -25.30 -9.46 40.31
N PRO A 356 -26.18 -8.59 40.84
CA PRO A 356 -25.91 -7.83 42.06
C PRO A 356 -25.65 -8.72 43.29
N GLU A 357 -26.35 -9.86 43.39
CA GLU A 357 -26.31 -10.76 44.54
C GLU A 357 -25.20 -11.80 44.38
N THR A 358 -25.22 -12.55 43.28
CA THR A 358 -24.29 -13.68 43.09
C THR A 358 -22.92 -13.27 42.54
N LYS A 359 -22.77 -12.00 42.12
CA LYS A 359 -21.58 -11.45 41.44
C LYS A 359 -21.14 -12.20 40.17
N ARG A 360 -21.90 -13.21 39.73
CA ARG A 360 -21.64 -13.98 38.51
C ARG A 360 -22.13 -13.21 37.28
N THR A 361 -21.43 -13.37 36.17
CA THR A 361 -21.82 -12.75 34.90
C THR A 361 -23.10 -13.41 34.37
N ARG A 362 -24.12 -12.59 34.12
CA ARG A 362 -25.38 -13.04 33.51
C ARG A 362 -25.29 -12.95 32.00
N TYR A 363 -25.91 -13.91 31.34
CA TYR A 363 -25.99 -13.93 29.89
C TYR A 363 -27.44 -14.09 29.45
N GLN A 364 -27.81 -13.42 28.37
CA GLN A 364 -29.11 -13.57 27.72
C GLN A 364 -28.89 -13.88 26.24
N ASN A 365 -29.65 -14.85 25.72
CA ASN A 365 -29.64 -15.14 24.30
C ASN A 365 -30.66 -14.24 23.58
N MET A 366 -30.24 -13.63 22.48
CA MET A 366 -31.08 -12.74 21.66
C MET A 366 -31.06 -13.17 20.19
N SER A 367 -32.11 -12.82 19.45
CA SER A 367 -32.24 -13.09 18.01
C SER A 367 -31.59 -12.00 17.13
N SER A 368 -31.06 -10.93 17.72
CA SER A 368 -30.40 -9.82 17.03
C SER A 368 -29.18 -9.31 17.80
N ALA A 369 -28.22 -8.70 17.09
CA ALA A 369 -27.03 -8.14 17.70
C ALA A 369 -27.31 -6.75 18.27
N LYS A 370 -26.74 -6.42 19.45
CA LYS A 370 -26.87 -5.07 20.04
C LYS A 370 -25.97 -4.02 19.39
N THR A 371 -25.00 -4.44 18.60
CA THR A 371 -23.99 -3.58 17.98
C THR A 371 -23.86 -3.85 16.50
N VAL A 372 -23.45 -2.84 15.75
CA VAL A 372 -23.15 -2.88 14.33
C VAL A 372 -21.74 -2.35 14.10
N TRP A 373 -21.08 -2.85 13.06
CA TRP A 373 -19.80 -2.34 12.58
C TRP A 373 -20.05 -1.45 11.36
N LEU A 374 -19.47 -0.26 11.35
CA LEU A 374 -19.66 0.75 10.32
C LEU A 374 -18.31 1.26 9.81
N ALA A 375 -18.25 1.57 8.53
CA ALA A 375 -17.10 2.19 7.89
C ALA A 375 -17.09 3.69 8.20
N ALA A 376 -15.96 4.20 8.67
CA ALA A 376 -15.79 5.56 9.11
C ALA A 376 -14.43 6.13 8.69
N GLY A 377 -14.36 7.46 8.58
CA GLY A 377 -13.12 8.21 8.44
C GLY A 377 -12.43 8.51 9.76
N ASP A 378 -13.13 8.46 10.89
CA ASP A 378 -12.56 8.64 12.23
C ASP A 378 -13.08 7.56 13.20
N ILE A 379 -12.22 7.07 14.10
CA ILE A 379 -12.60 6.10 15.13
C ILE A 379 -13.73 6.61 16.05
N GLN A 380 -13.83 7.92 16.24
CA GLN A 380 -14.84 8.59 17.06
C GLN A 380 -16.08 9.03 16.25
N GLN A 381 -16.08 8.85 14.93
CA GLN A 381 -17.17 9.30 14.06
C GLN A 381 -18.52 8.69 14.48
N ARG A 382 -19.57 9.50 14.47
CA ARG A 382 -20.92 9.07 14.85
C ARG A 382 -21.99 9.36 13.80
N THR A 383 -21.67 10.11 12.77
CA THR A 383 -22.57 10.48 11.66
C THR A 383 -21.86 10.19 10.34
N GLU A 384 -22.57 10.19 9.22
CA GLU A 384 -21.96 10.02 7.88
C GLU A 384 -21.11 8.74 7.73
N MET A 385 -21.44 7.69 8.48
CA MET A 385 -20.80 6.38 8.37
C MET A 385 -21.54 5.52 7.35
N LEU A 386 -20.92 4.41 6.92
CA LEU A 386 -21.55 3.47 5.98
C LEU A 386 -21.60 2.07 6.59
N PRO A 387 -22.64 1.25 6.33
CA PRO A 387 -22.59 -0.16 6.65
C PRO A 387 -21.53 -0.88 5.81
N PHE A 388 -21.17 -2.12 6.17
CA PHE A 388 -20.27 -2.94 5.36
C PHE A 388 -20.99 -4.00 4.54
N GLY A 389 -20.42 -4.29 3.37
CA GLY A 389 -20.55 -5.58 2.69
C GLY A 389 -21.79 -5.77 1.80
N TRP A 390 -22.63 -4.75 1.64
CA TRP A 390 -23.81 -4.83 0.76
C TRP A 390 -23.40 -4.85 -0.70
N VAL A 391 -23.98 -5.77 -1.48
CA VAL A 391 -23.70 -5.95 -2.91
C VAL A 391 -25.02 -6.11 -3.66
N LEU A 392 -25.18 -5.37 -4.75
CA LEU A 392 -26.20 -5.64 -5.77
C LEU A 392 -25.57 -6.52 -6.84
N VAL A 393 -26.23 -7.63 -7.14
CA VAL A 393 -25.90 -8.50 -8.26
C VAL A 393 -26.95 -8.30 -9.34
N GLU A 394 -26.50 -8.03 -10.55
CA GLU A 394 -27.32 -7.93 -11.75
C GLU A 394 -26.88 -9.03 -12.69
N ALA A 395 -27.83 -9.70 -13.33
CA ALA A 395 -27.54 -10.89 -14.12
C ALA A 395 -28.37 -10.93 -15.40
N ALA A 396 -27.80 -11.59 -16.39
CA ALA A 396 -28.47 -11.93 -17.63
C ALA A 396 -27.87 -13.23 -18.18
N PRO A 397 -28.60 -14.01 -18.99
CA PRO A 397 -28.01 -15.07 -19.77
C PRO A 397 -26.80 -14.59 -20.58
N ILE A 398 -25.84 -15.49 -20.85
CA ILE A 398 -24.69 -15.13 -21.71
C ILE A 398 -25.21 -14.67 -23.08
N GLY A 399 -24.79 -13.47 -23.50
CA GLY A 399 -25.17 -12.88 -24.78
C GLY A 399 -26.33 -11.88 -24.68
N ASP A 400 -27.08 -11.89 -23.58
CA ASP A 400 -28.15 -10.93 -23.32
C ASP A 400 -27.59 -9.65 -22.69
N ALA A 401 -28.34 -8.56 -22.77
CA ALA A 401 -27.97 -7.31 -22.13
C ALA A 401 -28.22 -7.36 -20.61
N LEU A 402 -27.24 -6.92 -19.83
CA LEU A 402 -27.40 -6.72 -18.40
C LEU A 402 -28.42 -5.60 -18.10
N PRO A 403 -29.09 -5.63 -16.93
CA PRO A 403 -29.96 -4.55 -16.49
C PRO A 403 -29.28 -3.16 -16.55
N SER A 404 -29.90 -2.20 -17.23
CA SER A 404 -29.36 -0.84 -17.33
C SER A 404 -29.58 -0.04 -16.04
N TRP A 405 -28.69 0.90 -15.76
CA TRP A 405 -28.85 1.88 -14.68
C TRP A 405 -29.54 3.15 -15.21
N PRO A 406 -30.54 3.69 -14.49
CA PRO A 406 -31.13 4.98 -14.85
C PRO A 406 -30.09 6.10 -14.84
N GLN A 407 -30.13 7.00 -15.83
CA GLN A 407 -29.15 8.09 -15.95
C GLN A 407 -29.09 8.97 -14.69
N GLY A 408 -30.24 9.33 -14.12
CA GLY A 408 -30.25 10.13 -12.88
C GLY A 408 -29.59 9.46 -11.69
N LEU A 409 -29.58 8.11 -11.63
CA LEU A 409 -28.82 7.38 -10.60
C LEU A 409 -27.33 7.33 -10.92
N LEU A 410 -26.96 7.21 -12.21
CA LEU A 410 -25.56 7.32 -12.62
C LEU A 410 -24.99 8.70 -12.29
N ASP A 411 -25.76 9.77 -12.54
CA ASP A 411 -25.35 11.14 -12.22
C ASP A 411 -25.22 11.36 -10.71
N ALA A 412 -26.18 10.84 -9.92
CA ALA A 412 -26.15 10.92 -8.45
C ALA A 412 -25.00 10.11 -7.84
N VAL A 413 -24.60 9.00 -8.48
CA VAL A 413 -23.44 8.21 -8.05
C VAL A 413 -22.14 8.87 -8.49
N ALA A 414 -22.09 9.42 -9.70
CA ALA A 414 -20.93 10.13 -10.21
C ALA A 414 -20.61 11.38 -9.38
N SER A 415 -21.62 12.07 -8.84
CA SER A 415 -21.38 13.21 -7.93
C SER A 415 -20.82 12.81 -6.56
N LEU A 416 -20.95 11.53 -6.17
CA LEU A 416 -20.39 11.02 -4.91
C LEU A 416 -18.92 10.56 -5.05
N ASP A 417 -18.47 10.13 -6.23
CA ASP A 417 -17.13 9.51 -6.45
C ASP A 417 -16.30 10.16 -7.58
N GLY A 418 -16.94 10.72 -8.61
CA GLY A 418 -16.35 10.99 -9.93
C GLY A 418 -15.31 12.12 -9.96
N GLU A 419 -15.49 13.20 -9.20
CA GLU A 419 -14.53 14.31 -9.14
C GLU A 419 -13.26 13.93 -8.36
N GLN A 420 -13.35 12.93 -7.48
CA GLN A 420 -12.24 12.50 -6.63
C GLN A 420 -11.30 11.50 -7.33
N ALA A 421 -11.82 10.57 -8.14
CA ALA A 421 -11.00 9.51 -8.74
C ALA A 421 -9.97 10.02 -9.78
N HIS A 422 -10.39 10.88 -10.72
CA HIS A 422 -9.48 11.43 -11.73
C HIS A 422 -8.43 12.35 -11.10
N THR A 423 -8.86 13.25 -10.21
CA THR A 423 -7.97 14.16 -9.47
C THR A 423 -6.95 13.39 -8.64
N TRP A 424 -7.39 12.31 -8.00
CA TRP A 424 -6.51 11.40 -7.25
C TRP A 424 -5.45 10.76 -8.16
N SER A 425 -5.87 10.18 -9.29
CA SER A 425 -4.97 9.47 -10.21
C SER A 425 -3.90 10.39 -10.79
N GLN A 426 -4.29 11.61 -11.19
CA GLN A 426 -3.37 12.65 -11.66
C GLN A 426 -2.36 13.00 -10.57
N ARG A 427 -2.83 13.35 -9.36
CA ARG A 427 -1.97 13.70 -8.22
C ARG A 427 -0.97 12.60 -7.87
N VAL A 428 -1.41 11.35 -7.79
CA VAL A 428 -0.55 10.19 -7.49
C VAL A 428 0.48 9.97 -8.59
N THR A 429 0.07 10.07 -9.85
CA THR A 429 0.96 9.88 -11.00
C THR A 429 2.01 10.98 -11.07
N GLU A 430 1.61 12.24 -10.93
CA GLU A 430 2.52 13.40 -10.88
C GLU A 430 3.50 13.28 -9.72
N ARG A 431 3.02 12.94 -8.52
CA ARG A 431 3.86 12.78 -7.33
C ARG A 431 4.91 11.68 -7.53
N ARG A 432 4.53 10.53 -8.07
CA ARG A 432 5.46 9.42 -8.35
C ARG A 432 6.47 9.78 -9.43
N ASN A 433 6.03 10.43 -10.52
CA ASN A 433 6.91 10.82 -11.62
C ASN A 433 7.93 11.88 -11.17
N ALA A 434 7.49 12.91 -10.44
CA ALA A 434 8.39 13.93 -9.90
C ALA A 434 9.47 13.33 -8.99
N LEU A 435 9.10 12.37 -8.14
CA LEU A 435 10.07 11.70 -7.26
C LEU A 435 11.01 10.76 -8.03
N ARG A 436 10.55 10.09 -9.09
CA ARG A 436 11.42 9.29 -9.98
C ARG A 436 12.45 10.15 -10.69
N GLU A 437 12.03 11.28 -11.24
CA GLU A 437 12.92 12.24 -11.91
C GLU A 437 13.95 12.79 -10.92
N ALA A 438 13.52 13.19 -9.72
CA ALA A 438 14.42 13.66 -8.67
C ALA A 438 15.43 12.59 -8.22
N ALA A 439 14.99 11.33 -8.11
CA ALA A 439 15.87 10.21 -7.76
C ALA A 439 16.89 9.91 -8.87
N ALA A 440 16.45 9.92 -10.14
CA ALA A 440 17.33 9.74 -11.30
C ALA A 440 18.38 10.85 -11.38
N ALA A 441 17.98 12.11 -11.20
CA ALA A 441 18.89 13.25 -11.18
C ALA A 441 19.93 13.15 -10.04
N ARG A 442 19.51 12.68 -8.85
CA ARG A 442 20.42 12.49 -7.71
C ARG A 442 21.45 11.39 -7.99
N ARG A 443 21.02 10.25 -8.55
CA ARG A 443 21.91 9.14 -8.96
C ARG A 443 22.91 9.59 -10.03
N ALA A 444 22.47 10.37 -11.02
CA ALA A 444 23.36 10.89 -12.06
C ALA A 444 24.44 11.82 -11.48
N ARG A 445 24.07 12.70 -10.54
CA ARG A 445 25.04 13.57 -9.83
C ARG A 445 26.04 12.78 -9.00
N GLU A 446 25.58 11.76 -8.27
CA GLU A 446 26.45 10.89 -7.48
C GLU A 446 27.45 10.12 -8.36
N GLN A 447 27.00 9.62 -9.51
CA GLN A 447 27.87 8.96 -10.50
C GLN A 447 28.91 9.92 -11.07
N GLN A 448 28.51 11.13 -11.47
CA GLN A 448 29.44 12.15 -11.96
C GLN A 448 30.50 12.52 -10.91
N CYS A 449 30.10 12.75 -9.65
CA CYS A 449 31.04 13.03 -8.57
C CYS A 449 32.00 11.86 -8.32
N ALA A 450 31.53 10.62 -8.38
CA ALA A 450 32.36 9.43 -8.20
C ALA A 450 33.35 9.23 -9.36
N GLU A 451 32.92 9.45 -10.60
CA GLU A 451 33.77 9.40 -11.80
C GLU A 451 34.84 10.50 -11.77
N GLU A 452 34.48 11.72 -11.38
CA GLU A 452 35.44 12.81 -11.22
C GLU A 452 36.44 12.54 -10.09
N ALA A 453 35.99 11.97 -8.97
CA ALA A 453 36.88 11.59 -7.86
C ALA A 453 37.84 10.47 -8.29
N ALA A 454 37.34 9.43 -8.96
CA ALA A 454 38.15 8.35 -9.50
C ALA A 454 39.17 8.86 -10.54
N ARG A 455 38.76 9.80 -11.42
CA ARG A 455 39.68 10.42 -12.37
C ARG A 455 40.78 11.21 -11.66
N LYS A 456 40.44 12.01 -10.65
CA LYS A 456 41.44 12.75 -9.85
C LYS A 456 42.39 11.82 -9.09
N GLU A 457 41.89 10.72 -8.56
CA GLU A 457 42.70 9.72 -7.87
C GLU A 457 43.64 9.00 -8.84
N GLN A 458 43.16 8.64 -10.04
CA GLN A 458 43.99 8.05 -11.08
C GLN A 458 45.08 9.03 -11.56
N GLU A 459 44.72 10.29 -11.83
CA GLU A 459 45.68 11.34 -12.19
C GLU A 459 46.74 11.53 -11.08
N ALA A 460 46.32 11.53 -9.81
CA ALA A 460 47.24 11.62 -8.67
C ALA A 460 48.15 10.39 -8.55
N ALA A 461 47.61 9.18 -8.76
CA ALA A 461 48.37 7.94 -8.74
C ALA A 461 49.37 7.85 -9.89
N GLU A 462 48.98 8.27 -11.10
CA GLU A 462 49.87 8.37 -12.27
C GLU A 462 50.99 9.39 -12.03
N LYS A 463 50.66 10.56 -11.46
CA LYS A 463 51.68 11.56 -11.07
C LYS A 463 52.64 11.00 -10.02
N ALA A 464 52.12 10.31 -9.00
CA ALA A 464 52.94 9.69 -7.96
C ALA A 464 53.85 8.57 -8.51
N ALA A 465 53.33 7.72 -9.39
CA ALA A 465 54.10 6.65 -10.04
C ALA A 465 55.18 7.21 -10.96
N ARG A 466 54.87 8.27 -11.72
CA ARG A 466 55.85 9.00 -12.52
C ARG A 466 56.97 9.53 -11.62
N ARG A 467 56.63 10.20 -10.53
CA ARG A 467 57.59 10.76 -9.56
C ARG A 467 58.46 9.69 -8.89
N ALA A 468 57.91 8.50 -8.60
CA ALA A 468 58.66 7.39 -8.03
C ALA A 468 59.75 6.85 -8.98
N ASN A 469 59.47 6.84 -10.29
CA ASN A 469 60.41 6.37 -11.31
C ASN A 469 61.46 7.41 -11.74
N LEU A 470 61.37 8.65 -11.26
CA LEU A 470 62.39 9.67 -11.49
C LEU A 470 63.61 9.45 -10.59
N SER A 471 64.81 9.78 -11.10
CA SER A 471 66.01 9.91 -10.27
C SER A 471 65.86 11.07 -9.30
N ASP A 472 66.67 11.10 -8.24
CA ASP A 472 66.56 12.13 -7.20
C ASP A 472 66.76 13.53 -7.80
N GLU A 473 67.67 13.69 -8.77
CA GLU A 473 67.90 14.94 -9.50
C GLU A 473 66.68 15.37 -10.32
N ALA A 474 66.02 14.41 -10.98
CA ALA A 474 64.83 14.69 -11.78
C ALA A 474 63.60 15.02 -10.92
N ARG A 475 63.51 14.51 -9.68
CA ARG A 475 62.47 14.89 -8.70
C ARG A 475 62.64 16.31 -8.20
N GLU A 476 63.87 16.72 -7.85
CA GLU A 476 64.11 18.10 -7.40
C GLU A 476 63.87 19.12 -8.52
N LEU A 477 64.17 18.76 -9.77
CA LEU A 477 63.82 19.57 -10.93
C LEU A 477 62.29 19.69 -11.12
N GLU A 478 61.53 18.61 -10.92
CA GLU A 478 60.06 18.63 -11.00
C GLU A 478 59.42 19.44 -9.86
N ASP A 479 59.94 19.34 -8.64
CA ASP A 479 59.50 20.15 -7.50
C ASP A 479 59.75 21.65 -7.75
N LEU A 480 60.89 22.00 -8.36
CA LEU A 480 61.19 23.38 -8.77
C LEU A 480 60.25 23.88 -9.89
N ARG A 481 59.88 23.02 -10.85
CA ARG A 481 58.89 23.33 -11.90
C ARG A 481 57.51 23.55 -11.31
N ASP A 482 57.07 22.67 -10.42
CA ASP A 482 55.77 22.78 -9.75
C ASP A 482 55.71 24.07 -8.92
N ARG A 483 56.78 24.41 -8.20
CA ARG A 483 56.84 25.67 -7.45
C ARG A 483 56.84 26.90 -8.37
N PHE A 484 57.57 26.84 -9.48
CA PHE A 484 57.56 27.92 -10.47
C PHE A 484 56.16 28.16 -11.04
N ALA A 485 55.45 27.09 -11.40
CA ALA A 485 54.08 27.17 -11.89
C ALA A 485 53.11 27.73 -10.84
N GLN A 486 53.25 27.35 -9.56
CA GLN A 486 52.46 27.89 -8.46
C GLN A 486 52.68 29.40 -8.26
N ASP A 487 53.93 29.85 -8.31
CA ASP A 487 54.27 31.26 -8.16
C ASP A 487 53.86 32.09 -9.39
N GLN A 488 53.87 31.50 -10.59
CA GLN A 488 53.28 32.11 -11.80
C GLN A 488 51.77 32.28 -11.66
N ALA A 489 51.04 31.23 -11.25
CA ALA A 489 49.59 31.28 -11.07
C ALA A 489 49.16 32.26 -9.97
N ALA A 490 49.96 32.41 -8.92
CA ALA A 490 49.72 33.34 -7.82
C ALA A 490 50.28 34.75 -8.05
N GLY A 491 51.00 35.00 -9.17
CA GLY A 491 51.62 36.28 -9.47
C GLY A 491 52.76 36.68 -8.52
N ARG A 492 53.39 35.72 -7.82
CA ARG A 492 54.48 35.98 -6.86
C ARG A 492 55.83 36.01 -7.58
N ASN A 493 56.40 37.19 -7.79
CA ASN A 493 57.65 37.37 -8.56
C ASN A 493 58.82 37.93 -7.72
N GLU A 494 58.88 37.58 -6.44
CA GLU A 494 59.85 38.13 -5.50
C GLU A 494 61.28 37.65 -5.78
N LYS A 495 62.22 38.59 -5.97
CA LYS A 495 63.65 38.31 -6.25
C LYS A 495 64.42 37.57 -5.16
N GLY A 496 63.84 37.43 -3.97
CA GLY A 496 64.41 36.72 -2.82
C GLY A 496 63.40 35.81 -2.12
N GLY A 497 62.29 35.50 -2.79
CA GLY A 497 61.27 34.60 -2.29
C GLY A 497 61.74 33.15 -2.30
N GLU A 498 60.88 32.25 -1.84
CA GLU A 498 61.19 30.83 -1.68
C GLU A 498 61.60 30.16 -3.00
N LEU A 499 60.95 30.47 -4.13
CA LEU A 499 61.33 29.99 -5.47
C LEU A 499 62.76 30.41 -5.87
N ALA A 500 63.14 31.66 -5.57
CA ALA A 500 64.49 32.16 -5.85
C ALA A 500 65.54 31.43 -5.01
N ASN A 501 65.22 31.15 -3.74
CA ASN A 501 66.11 30.46 -2.82
C ASN A 501 66.26 28.97 -3.17
N GLN A 502 65.17 28.29 -3.53
CA GLN A 502 65.18 26.91 -4.01
C GLN A 502 65.99 26.77 -5.30
N LEU A 503 65.77 27.65 -6.29
CA LEU A 503 66.57 27.65 -7.52
C LEU A 503 68.07 27.82 -7.24
N VAL A 504 68.44 28.72 -6.32
CA VAL A 504 69.85 28.96 -5.97
C VAL A 504 70.49 27.73 -5.31
N ALA A 505 69.77 27.05 -4.41
CA ALA A 505 70.24 25.83 -3.78
C ALA A 505 70.44 24.71 -4.80
N LEU A 506 69.44 24.49 -5.66
CA LEU A 506 69.48 23.50 -6.73
C LEU A 506 70.60 23.75 -7.74
N LEU A 507 70.85 25.00 -8.14
CA LEU A 507 71.98 25.33 -9.02
C LEU A 507 73.33 25.02 -8.36
N ALA A 508 73.49 25.26 -7.06
CA ALA A 508 74.73 24.95 -6.35
C ALA A 508 74.95 23.43 -6.23
N GLU A 509 73.88 22.68 -5.98
CA GLU A 509 73.91 21.22 -5.90
C GLU A 509 74.19 20.58 -7.26
N ALA A 510 73.53 21.06 -8.32
CA ALA A 510 73.75 20.59 -9.69
C ALA A 510 75.15 20.90 -10.22
N GLU A 511 75.72 22.04 -9.81
CA GLU A 511 77.10 22.40 -10.14
C GLU A 511 78.13 21.45 -9.52
N GLN A 512 77.80 20.75 -8.43
CA GLN A 512 78.73 19.82 -7.78
C GLN A 512 78.46 18.36 -8.15
N ASN A 513 77.18 17.97 -8.16
CA ASN A 513 76.81 16.55 -8.06
C ASN A 513 75.97 16.03 -9.24
N TRP A 514 75.42 16.89 -10.10
CA TRP A 514 74.55 16.45 -11.20
C TRP A 514 75.32 16.29 -12.51
N SER A 515 74.87 15.35 -13.36
CA SER A 515 75.37 15.14 -14.72
C SER A 515 74.31 14.54 -15.63
N GLY A 516 74.45 14.73 -16.94
CA GLY A 516 73.51 14.21 -17.95
C GLY A 516 72.32 15.13 -18.21
N PRO A 517 71.30 14.65 -18.96
CA PRO A 517 70.29 15.49 -19.61
C PRO A 517 69.51 16.43 -18.66
N VAL A 518 69.35 16.04 -17.39
CA VAL A 518 68.66 16.82 -16.34
C VAL A 518 69.34 18.17 -16.08
N CYS A 519 70.66 18.28 -16.27
CA CYS A 519 71.39 19.54 -16.12
C CYS A 519 71.00 20.57 -17.19
N GLY A 520 70.75 20.12 -18.42
CA GLY A 520 70.30 21.00 -19.51
C GLY A 520 68.90 21.55 -19.24
N GLU A 521 68.01 20.67 -18.76
CA GLU A 521 66.65 21.06 -18.37
C GLU A 521 66.60 22.02 -17.17
N LEU A 522 67.47 21.83 -16.17
CA LEU A 522 67.60 22.76 -15.03
C LEU A 522 68.09 24.13 -15.50
N ALA A 523 69.04 24.18 -16.43
CA ALA A 523 69.57 25.43 -16.97
C ALA A 523 68.48 26.24 -17.71
N ASP A 524 67.66 25.57 -18.52
CA ASP A 524 66.54 26.19 -19.23
C ASP A 524 65.48 26.70 -18.25
N LEU A 525 65.14 25.91 -17.24
CA LEU A 525 64.19 26.30 -16.20
C LEU A 525 64.71 27.48 -15.36
N ALA A 526 66.00 27.51 -15.03
CA ALA A 526 66.63 28.59 -14.28
C ALA A 526 66.55 29.92 -15.04
N GLU A 527 66.77 29.92 -16.36
CA GLU A 527 66.63 31.11 -17.21
C GLU A 527 65.17 31.60 -17.24
N ALA A 528 64.21 30.67 -17.34
CA ALA A 528 62.78 31.00 -17.30
C ALA A 528 62.34 31.58 -15.94
N ILE A 529 62.78 30.97 -14.83
CA ILE A 529 62.51 31.49 -13.48
C ILE A 529 63.11 32.88 -13.32
N TYR A 530 64.38 33.09 -13.68
CA TYR A 530 65.02 34.41 -13.56
C TYR A 530 64.43 35.45 -14.52
N ALA A 531 63.82 35.05 -15.63
CA ALA A 531 63.03 35.96 -16.47
C ALA A 531 61.73 36.39 -15.78
N PHE A 532 61.10 35.50 -15.01
CA PHE A 532 59.86 35.77 -14.28
C PHE A 532 60.06 36.57 -12.98
N ILE A 533 60.96 36.14 -12.09
CA ILE A 533 61.25 36.84 -10.81
C ILE A 533 62.20 38.04 -11.01
N GLY A 534 62.89 38.09 -12.14
CA GLY A 534 63.87 39.10 -12.49
C GLY A 534 65.29 38.77 -12.00
N TRP A 535 66.25 39.04 -12.88
CA TRP A 535 67.66 38.76 -12.61
C TRP A 535 68.21 39.59 -11.42
N PRO A 536 69.17 39.03 -10.65
CA PRO A 536 69.87 39.74 -9.59
C PRO A 536 70.76 40.88 -10.13
N ALA A 537 71.38 41.66 -9.25
CA ALA A 537 72.24 42.80 -9.60
C ALA A 537 73.37 42.41 -10.58
N LYS A 538 73.81 43.36 -11.42
CA LYS A 538 74.67 43.16 -12.60
C LYS A 538 75.87 42.19 -12.38
N LYS A 539 76.56 42.30 -11.24
CA LYS A 539 77.68 41.41 -10.87
C LYS A 539 77.23 39.97 -10.55
N LYS A 540 76.14 39.79 -9.80
CA LYS A 540 75.54 38.48 -9.49
C LYS A 540 74.82 37.86 -10.69
N LYS A 541 74.26 38.67 -11.59
CA LYS A 541 73.64 38.22 -12.85
C LYS A 541 74.64 37.51 -13.74
N GLN A 542 75.83 38.10 -13.91
CA GLN A 542 76.89 37.50 -14.72
C GLN A 542 77.34 36.16 -14.13
N ALA A 543 77.58 36.10 -12.81
CA ALA A 543 77.93 34.86 -12.12
C ALA A 543 76.86 33.77 -12.24
N ARG A 544 75.56 34.10 -12.14
CA ARG A 544 74.47 33.13 -12.32
C ARG A 544 74.36 32.64 -13.77
N LYS A 545 74.60 33.50 -14.76
CA LYS A 545 74.63 33.08 -16.17
C LYS A 545 75.79 32.13 -16.47
N GLU A 546 76.96 32.41 -15.91
CA GLU A 546 78.14 31.54 -16.03
C GLU A 546 77.89 30.19 -15.33
N GLN A 547 77.29 30.20 -14.15
CA GLN A 547 76.90 28.98 -13.43
C GLN A 547 75.87 28.14 -14.21
N ILE A 548 74.82 28.77 -14.75
CA ILE A 548 73.82 28.10 -15.60
C ILE A 548 74.48 27.53 -16.86
N ALA A 549 75.40 28.25 -17.51
CA ALA A 549 76.11 27.76 -18.68
C ALA A 549 77.04 26.58 -18.35
N ALA A 550 77.70 26.60 -17.19
CA ALA A 550 78.54 25.51 -16.72
C ALA A 550 77.71 24.25 -16.42
N ILE A 551 76.54 24.39 -15.79
CA ILE A 551 75.60 23.29 -15.57
C ILE A 551 75.06 22.77 -16.91
N ARG A 552 74.68 23.66 -17.85
CA ARG A 552 74.22 23.28 -19.20
C ARG A 552 75.29 22.49 -19.97
N ALA A 553 76.57 22.76 -19.76
CA ALA A 553 77.67 22.01 -20.39
C ALA A 553 77.88 20.59 -19.82
N LYS A 554 77.25 20.27 -18.69
CA LYS A 554 77.24 18.91 -18.11
C LYS A 554 76.06 18.05 -18.58
N ALA A 555 75.16 18.64 -19.38
CA ALA A 555 74.06 17.94 -20.04
C ALA A 555 74.58 17.02 -21.14
#